data_AF-A0A372QKD1-F1
#
_entry.id   AF-A0A372QKD1-F1
#
_cell.length_a   1.000
_cell.length_b   1.000
_cell.length_c   1.000
_cell.angle_alpha   90.00
_cell.angle_beta   90.00
_cell.angle_gamma   90.00
#
_symmetry.space_group_name_H-M   'P 1'
#
loop_
_entity.id
_entity.type
_entity.pdbx_description
1 polymer ?
#
loop_
_entity_poly.entity_id
_entity_poly.type
_entity_poly.pdbx_seq_one_letter_code
_entity_poly.pdbx_strand_id
1 'polypeptide(L)'
;MVNETDSLDETRSFQDLAFVELPDLPETEGFKKPDKKKNNVWNYFIKEEARKFGHSPSTCVYCDDAQNRGRVPDMMAHLALQCEKVEASVKEQYLKILAQNNEQSSGRITTRKRKLNEEIATEIQPKITSKLQKSAINSGQQYLCNRTLTRFFVCCGVPFFTVESPFFIDLVINLCAGYQLPDRKTLSDTWLSNEVARITVDVEGILKKQENLLLGK
;
A
#
# COMPACT_ATOMS: atom_id res chain seq x y z
N MET A 1 -43.67 10.60 -87.62
CA MET A 1 -44.48 9.69 -86.78
C MET A 1 -43.91 9.75 -85.38
N VAL A 2 -44.71 10.28 -84.42
CA VAL A 2 -44.85 9.88 -83.00
C VAL A 2 -43.55 9.82 -82.16
N ASN A 3 -43.36 10.43 -80.99
CA ASN A 3 -44.09 11.35 -80.12
C ASN A 3 -43.07 11.95 -79.11
N GLU A 4 -43.51 13.02 -78.46
CA GLU A 4 -42.97 13.66 -77.26
C GLU A 4 -42.77 12.72 -76.05
N THR A 5 -41.84 13.13 -75.16
CA THR A 5 -41.96 13.41 -73.70
C THR A 5 -40.66 13.01 -72.98
N ASP A 6 -39.85 13.98 -72.54
CA ASP A 6 -39.83 14.59 -71.18
C ASP A 6 -39.09 13.66 -70.19
N SER A 7 -38.06 14.04 -69.43
CA SER A 7 -37.92 15.25 -68.61
C SER A 7 -36.56 15.18 -67.87
N LEU A 8 -35.87 16.34 -67.84
CA LEU A 8 -35.00 16.93 -66.78
C LEU A 8 -33.79 16.10 -66.29
N ASP A 9 -32.61 16.63 -65.96
CA ASP A 9 -32.06 17.96 -65.66
C ASP A 9 -30.55 17.68 -65.39
N GLU A 10 -29.57 18.55 -65.41
CA GLU A 10 -29.50 19.99 -65.58
C GLU A 10 -28.05 20.31 -65.97
N THR A 11 -27.93 21.44 -66.62
CA THR A 11 -26.85 22.04 -67.38
C THR A 11 -25.54 22.43 -66.67
N ARG A 12 -24.45 22.37 -67.48
CA ARG A 12 -23.37 23.37 -67.73
C ARG A 12 -22.53 23.90 -66.56
N SER A 13 -21.21 23.69 -66.54
CA SER A 13 -20.14 24.26 -67.40
C SER A 13 -19.63 25.63 -66.95
N PHE A 14 -18.34 25.66 -66.55
CA PHE A 14 -17.26 26.64 -66.82
C PHE A 14 -17.69 28.11 -67.09
N GLN A 15 -17.18 29.14 -66.40
CA GLN A 15 -15.76 29.50 -66.18
C GLN A 15 -15.61 30.72 -65.24
N ASP A 16 -14.40 30.88 -64.67
CA ASP A 16 -13.70 32.14 -64.30
C ASP A 16 -13.77 32.80 -62.90
N LEU A 17 -12.63 32.63 -62.20
CA LEU A 17 -11.73 33.63 -61.61
C LEU A 17 -11.95 34.21 -60.19
N ALA A 18 -11.07 33.72 -59.31
CA ALA A 18 -10.28 34.41 -58.28
C ALA A 18 -10.97 34.92 -56.99
N PHE A 19 -10.63 34.27 -55.87
CA PHE A 19 -10.46 34.95 -54.59
C PHE A 19 -9.47 34.18 -53.70
N VAL A 20 -8.33 34.82 -53.40
CA VAL A 20 -7.42 34.41 -52.33
C VAL A 20 -7.96 34.99 -51.04
N GLU A 21 -8.22 34.15 -50.05
CA GLU A 21 -8.59 34.59 -48.70
C GLU A 21 -7.70 33.84 -47.67
N LEU A 22 -7.00 34.61 -46.85
CA LEU A 22 -6.42 34.26 -45.54
C LEU A 22 -7.18 35.11 -44.50
N PRO A 23 -7.22 34.81 -43.18
CA PRO A 23 -6.68 33.69 -42.38
C PRO A 23 -7.75 33.11 -41.39
N ASP A 24 -7.45 32.17 -40.47
CA ASP A 24 -7.15 32.50 -39.07
C ASP A 24 -6.49 31.34 -38.30
N LEU A 25 -5.55 31.70 -37.41
CA LEU A 25 -4.96 30.86 -36.36
C LEU A 25 -6.02 30.44 -35.32
N PRO A 26 -5.81 29.29 -34.64
CA PRO A 26 -6.01 29.31 -33.20
C PRO A 26 -4.78 28.87 -32.43
N GLU A 27 -4.42 29.75 -31.50
CA GLU A 27 -3.52 29.55 -30.38
C GLU A 27 -4.03 28.44 -29.44
N THR A 28 -3.10 27.67 -28.85
CA THR A 28 -2.81 27.74 -27.41
C THR A 28 -1.84 26.61 -27.05
N GLU A 29 -0.57 26.98 -26.84
CA GLU A 29 0.37 26.13 -26.12
C GLU A 29 -0.12 25.99 -24.67
N GLY A 30 -0.64 24.80 -24.34
CA GLY A 30 -0.96 24.47 -22.96
C GLY A 30 0.31 24.47 -22.11
N PHE A 31 0.37 25.37 -21.13
CA PHE A 31 1.39 25.39 -20.08
C PHE A 31 1.54 24.00 -19.45
N LYS A 32 2.58 23.26 -19.85
CA LYS A 32 2.97 22.01 -19.18
C LYS A 32 3.47 22.39 -17.79
N LYS A 33 2.76 21.93 -16.76
CA LYS A 33 3.23 21.99 -15.37
C LYS A 33 4.65 21.40 -15.31
N PRO A 34 5.58 22.00 -14.53
CA PRO A 34 6.95 21.52 -14.46
C PRO A 34 6.96 20.04 -14.07
N ASP A 35 7.52 19.22 -14.95
CA ASP A 35 7.54 17.78 -14.79
C ASP A 35 8.26 17.46 -13.49
N LYS A 36 7.57 16.80 -12.56
CA LYS A 36 8.16 16.40 -11.28
C LYS A 36 9.30 15.45 -11.61
N LYS A 37 10.55 15.84 -11.30
CA LYS A 37 11.76 15.04 -11.60
C LYS A 37 11.49 13.57 -11.27
N LYS A 38 11.44 12.73 -12.30
CA LYS A 38 11.25 11.28 -12.14
C LYS A 38 12.41 10.75 -11.30
N ASN A 39 12.14 9.77 -10.45
CA ASN A 39 13.19 9.14 -9.65
C ASN A 39 14.25 8.53 -10.58
N ASN A 40 15.54 8.67 -10.24
CA ASN A 40 16.67 8.19 -11.05
C ASN A 40 16.57 6.70 -11.43
N VAL A 41 15.83 5.88 -10.66
CA VAL A 41 15.55 4.47 -11.02
C VAL A 41 14.91 4.31 -12.39
N TRP A 42 14.14 5.29 -12.85
CA TRP A 42 13.50 5.26 -14.18
C TRP A 42 14.50 5.30 -15.34
N ASN A 43 15.77 5.64 -15.10
CA ASN A 43 16.80 5.58 -16.14
C ASN A 43 17.12 4.15 -16.57
N TYR A 44 16.75 3.14 -15.77
CA TYR A 44 17.04 1.72 -16.01
C TYR A 44 15.78 0.93 -16.42
N PHE A 45 14.68 1.63 -16.69
CA PHE A 45 13.40 1.00 -17.01
C PHE A 45 12.67 1.73 -18.14
N ILE A 46 12.11 0.95 -19.05
CA ILE A 46 11.24 1.43 -20.12
C ILE A 46 9.83 1.53 -19.57
N LYS A 47 9.17 2.67 -19.75
CA LYS A 47 7.79 2.89 -19.31
C LYS A 47 6.82 2.48 -20.41
N GLU A 48 5.94 1.52 -20.12
CA GLU A 48 4.90 1.10 -21.06
C GLU A 48 3.64 1.97 -20.95
N GLU A 49 2.97 2.21 -22.08
CA GLU A 49 1.86 3.16 -22.21
C GLU A 49 0.58 2.71 -21.49
N ALA A 50 0.43 1.41 -21.26
CA ALA A 50 -0.75 0.82 -20.65
C ALA A 50 -0.84 1.15 -19.15
N ARG A 51 -1.39 2.30 -18.78
CA ARG A 51 -1.67 2.63 -17.37
C ARG A 51 -2.74 1.70 -16.80
N LYS A 52 -2.35 0.78 -15.91
CA LYS A 52 -3.30 0.05 -15.06
C LYS A 52 -3.23 0.63 -13.64
N PHE A 53 -4.36 1.08 -13.10
CA PHE A 53 -4.50 1.54 -11.71
C PHE A 53 -3.56 2.71 -11.31
N GLY A 54 -3.31 3.66 -12.22
CA GLY A 54 -2.53 4.87 -11.91
C GLY A 54 -1.00 4.68 -11.89
N HIS A 55 -0.51 3.45 -12.06
CA HIS A 55 0.90 3.15 -12.27
C HIS A 55 1.10 2.66 -13.71
N SER A 56 2.21 3.07 -14.32
CA SER A 56 2.61 2.51 -15.61
C SER A 56 3.41 1.23 -15.38
N PRO A 57 3.18 0.18 -16.17
CA PRO A 57 4.08 -0.95 -16.25
C PRO A 57 5.46 -0.48 -16.67
N SER A 58 6.47 -1.24 -16.28
CA SER A 58 7.85 -0.91 -16.57
C SER A 58 8.65 -2.16 -16.88
N THR A 59 9.51 -2.10 -17.87
CA THR A 59 10.34 -3.22 -18.30
C THR A 59 11.80 -2.90 -18.03
N CYS A 60 12.51 -3.82 -17.37
CA CYS A 60 13.92 -3.62 -17.01
C CYS A 60 14.80 -3.64 -18.26
N VAL A 61 15.65 -2.63 -18.44
CA VAL A 61 16.53 -2.51 -19.63
C VAL A 61 17.61 -3.62 -19.68
N TYR A 62 17.96 -4.20 -18.53
CA TYR A 62 19.04 -5.21 -18.46
C TYR A 62 18.56 -6.63 -18.70
N CYS A 63 17.34 -6.98 -18.26
CA CYS A 63 16.87 -8.37 -18.26
C CYS A 63 15.50 -8.58 -18.91
N ASP A 64 14.89 -7.52 -19.44
CA ASP A 64 13.58 -7.53 -20.10
C ASP A 64 12.43 -8.03 -19.21
N ASP A 65 12.64 -8.10 -17.89
CA ASP A 65 11.62 -8.47 -16.93
C ASP A 65 10.54 -7.38 -16.85
N ALA A 66 9.30 -7.76 -17.16
CA ALA A 66 8.14 -6.88 -17.21
C ALA A 66 7.51 -6.77 -15.82
N GLN A 67 7.62 -5.58 -15.22
CA GLN A 67 7.02 -5.26 -13.94
C GLN A 67 5.61 -4.69 -14.16
N ASN A 68 4.59 -5.48 -13.78
CA ASN A 68 3.17 -5.13 -13.91
C ASN A 68 2.77 -3.80 -13.25
N ARG A 69 3.59 -3.31 -12.31
CA ARG A 69 3.44 -2.00 -11.66
C ARG A 69 4.83 -1.38 -11.50
N GLY A 70 5.12 -0.28 -12.18
CA GLY A 70 6.35 0.50 -12.01
C GLY A 70 6.40 1.27 -10.68
N ARG A 71 6.39 0.55 -9.56
CA ARG A 71 6.59 1.13 -8.23
C ARG A 71 8.10 1.27 -8.00
N VAL A 72 8.51 2.47 -7.64
CA VAL A 72 9.93 2.81 -7.40
C VAL A 72 10.61 1.82 -6.42
N PRO A 73 10.02 1.43 -5.27
CA PRO A 73 10.66 0.45 -4.38
C PRO A 73 10.88 -0.91 -5.02
N ASP A 74 9.92 -1.39 -5.81
CA ASP A 74 10.01 -2.69 -6.50
C ASP A 74 11.09 -2.62 -7.59
N MET A 75 11.15 -1.53 -8.36
CA MET A 75 12.19 -1.29 -9.36
C MET A 75 13.60 -1.24 -8.73
N MET A 76 13.74 -0.58 -7.57
CA MET A 76 15.01 -0.54 -6.84
C MET A 76 15.41 -1.92 -6.30
N ALA A 77 14.46 -2.68 -5.73
CA ALA A 77 14.69 -4.03 -5.25
C ALA A 77 15.07 -4.98 -6.38
N HIS A 78 14.43 -4.84 -7.54
CA HIS A 78 14.77 -5.60 -8.74
C HIS A 78 16.23 -5.36 -9.15
N LEU A 79 16.65 -4.10 -9.34
CA LEU A 79 18.03 -3.76 -9.71
C LEU A 79 19.05 -4.24 -8.67
N ALA A 80 18.72 -4.18 -7.38
CA ALA A 80 19.66 -4.51 -6.32
C ALA A 80 19.79 -6.03 -6.06
N LEU A 81 18.67 -6.76 -6.10
CA LEU A 81 18.58 -8.11 -5.54
C LEU A 81 18.23 -9.20 -6.57
N GLN A 82 17.48 -8.86 -7.62
CA GLN A 82 16.87 -9.86 -8.51
C GLN A 82 17.50 -9.86 -9.90
N CYS A 83 17.95 -8.71 -10.41
CA CYS A 83 18.56 -8.62 -11.72
C CYS A 83 20.00 -9.14 -11.70
N GLU A 84 20.29 -10.14 -12.53
CA GLU A 84 21.65 -10.67 -12.70
C GLU A 84 22.46 -9.90 -13.76
N LYS A 85 21.78 -9.39 -14.80
CA LYS A 85 22.39 -8.71 -15.96
C LYS A 85 22.69 -7.23 -15.73
N VAL A 86 22.35 -6.70 -14.55
CA VAL A 86 22.60 -5.30 -14.19
C VAL A 86 24.09 -5.04 -13.95
N GLU A 87 24.56 -3.87 -14.36
CA GLU A 87 25.91 -3.40 -14.09
C GLU A 87 26.22 -3.38 -12.58
N ALA A 88 27.42 -3.82 -12.20
CA ALA A 88 27.81 -3.96 -10.80
C ALA A 88 27.72 -2.64 -10.01
N SER A 89 28.07 -1.52 -10.65
CA SER A 89 28.01 -0.17 -10.06
C SER A 89 26.58 0.25 -9.73
N VAL A 90 25.64 -0.04 -10.63
CA VAL A 90 24.20 0.25 -10.46
C VAL A 90 23.63 -0.64 -9.35
N LYS A 91 23.98 -1.94 -9.35
CA LYS A 91 23.58 -2.88 -8.31
C LYS A 91 24.05 -2.43 -6.92
N GLU A 92 25.33 -2.08 -6.79
CA GLU A 92 25.92 -1.61 -5.54
C GLU A 92 25.26 -0.30 -5.06
N GLN A 93 24.96 0.63 -5.98
CA GLN A 93 24.26 1.87 -5.66
C GLN A 93 22.89 1.58 -5.03
N TYR A 94 22.06 0.75 -5.66
CA TYR A 94 20.73 0.46 -5.14
C TYR A 94 20.74 -0.43 -3.90
N LEU A 95 21.73 -1.31 -3.75
CA LEU A 95 21.97 -2.04 -2.49
C LEU A 95 22.21 -1.08 -1.31
N LYS A 96 23.07 -0.07 -1.49
CA LYS A 96 23.33 0.96 -0.46
C LYS A 96 22.07 1.76 -0.13
N ILE A 97 21.29 2.15 -1.14
CA ILE A 97 20.03 2.88 -0.94
C ILE A 97 19.04 2.04 -0.12
N LEU A 98 18.88 0.74 -0.42
CA LEU A 98 17.98 -0.14 0.31
C LEU A 98 18.42 -0.34 1.77
N ALA A 99 19.72 -0.50 2.01
CA ALA A 99 20.26 -0.61 3.37
C ALA A 99 19.99 0.67 4.20
N GLN A 100 20.25 1.85 3.63
CA GLN A 100 20.09 3.14 4.33
C GLN A 100 18.63 3.54 4.57
N ASN A 101 17.72 3.15 3.66
CA ASN A 101 16.29 3.47 3.82
C ASN A 101 15.67 2.79 5.06
N ASN A 102 16.19 1.63 5.48
CA ASN A 102 15.74 0.96 6.70
C ASN A 102 16.11 1.78 7.95
N GLU A 103 17.31 2.36 7.97
CA GLU A 103 17.85 3.13 9.10
C GLU A 103 17.24 4.54 9.22
N GLN A 104 17.01 5.23 8.09
CA GLN A 104 16.57 6.63 8.09
C GLN A 104 15.06 6.83 8.32
N SER A 105 14.25 5.78 8.19
CA SER A 105 12.80 5.86 8.40
C SER A 105 12.38 6.13 9.85
N SER A 106 13.30 5.92 10.81
CA SER A 106 13.08 6.18 12.24
C SER A 106 13.16 7.69 12.61
N GLY A 107 13.70 8.55 11.73
CA GLY A 107 13.96 9.97 12.05
C GLY A 107 13.17 11.03 11.27
N ARG A 108 12.39 10.65 10.25
CA ARG A 108 11.83 11.64 9.29
C ARG A 108 10.31 11.54 9.16
N ILE A 109 9.60 11.96 10.21
CA ILE A 109 8.20 12.38 10.08
C ILE A 109 8.21 13.67 9.24
N THR A 110 8.06 13.52 7.93
CA THR A 110 7.73 14.68 7.10
C THR A 110 6.31 15.09 7.47
N THR A 111 6.19 16.13 8.29
CA THR A 111 4.93 16.83 8.54
C THR A 111 4.45 17.40 7.21
N ARG A 112 3.66 16.62 6.46
CA ARG A 112 2.80 17.19 5.44
C ARG A 112 1.79 18.04 6.20
N LYS A 113 2.01 19.37 6.22
CA LYS A 113 1.01 20.36 6.60
C LYS A 113 -0.24 20.11 5.77
N ARG A 114 -1.20 19.37 6.32
CA ARG A 114 -2.60 19.48 5.89
C ARG A 114 -3.10 20.76 6.54
N LYS A 115 -3.46 21.76 5.72
CA LYS A 115 -4.32 22.86 6.17
C LYS A 115 -5.64 22.20 6.58
N LEU A 116 -5.90 22.12 7.88
CA LEU A 116 -7.22 21.83 8.39
C LEU A 116 -7.90 23.19 8.51
N ASN A 117 -8.94 23.38 7.70
CA ASN A 117 -9.76 24.57 7.74
C ASN A 117 -10.49 24.63 9.08
N GLU A 118 -10.69 25.86 9.55
CA GLU A 118 -11.41 26.22 10.77
C GLU A 118 -12.71 25.45 10.90
N GLU A 119 -12.86 24.69 12.00
CA GLU A 119 -14.14 24.59 12.66
C GLU A 119 -13.99 24.16 14.12
N ILE A 120 -14.68 24.93 14.97
CA ILE A 120 -15.16 24.61 16.32
C ILE A 120 -14.21 24.97 17.46
N ALA A 121 -14.39 26.22 17.90
CA ALA A 121 -14.41 26.56 19.32
C ALA A 121 -15.41 25.65 20.05
N THR A 122 -14.90 24.72 20.84
CA THR A 122 -15.43 24.29 22.14
C THR A 122 -14.41 23.38 22.77
N GLU A 123 -14.30 23.52 24.09
CA GLU A 123 -13.20 23.08 24.92
C GLU A 123 -13.05 21.55 25.00
N ILE A 124 -11.83 21.13 25.36
CA ILE A 124 -11.35 19.75 25.56
C ILE A 124 -10.77 19.11 24.29
N GLN A 125 -9.66 19.65 23.80
CA GLN A 125 -8.68 18.80 23.12
C GLN A 125 -7.92 17.97 24.19
N PRO A 126 -7.93 16.63 24.14
CA PRO A 126 -6.99 15.87 24.95
C PRO A 126 -5.59 16.24 24.49
N LYS A 127 -4.80 16.80 25.41
CA LYS A 127 -3.39 17.14 25.21
C LYS A 127 -2.72 15.93 24.57
N ILE A 128 -2.31 16.06 23.31
CA ILE A 128 -1.49 15.07 22.61
C ILE A 128 -0.18 15.02 23.38
N THR A 129 -0.13 14.18 24.41
CA THR A 129 1.10 13.79 25.07
C THR A 129 1.83 12.91 24.07
N SER A 130 2.66 13.59 23.28
CA SER A 130 3.89 13.10 22.68
C SER A 130 4.19 11.63 22.98
N LYS A 131 4.12 10.79 21.94
CA LYS A 131 5.04 9.68 21.63
C LYS A 131 5.95 9.18 22.76
N LEU A 132 5.35 8.78 23.87
CA LEU A 132 6.03 8.06 24.92
C LEU A 132 5.37 6.69 24.90
N GLN A 133 6.07 5.73 24.30
CA GLN A 133 5.88 4.32 24.58
C GLN A 133 5.76 4.23 26.10
N LYS A 134 4.53 4.03 26.62
CA LYS A 134 4.33 3.95 28.07
C LYS A 134 5.22 2.80 28.54
N SER A 135 6.29 3.12 29.26
CA SER A 135 7.21 2.14 29.83
C SER A 135 6.49 1.21 30.81
N ALA A 136 5.39 1.68 31.40
CA ALA A 136 4.49 0.89 32.22
C ALA A 136 3.28 0.42 31.42
N ILE A 137 3.18 -0.90 31.21
CA ILE A 137 1.93 -1.55 30.80
C ILE A 137 1.01 -1.67 32.02
N ASN A 138 -0.28 -1.36 31.85
CA ASN A 138 -1.27 -1.67 32.89
C ASN A 138 -1.75 -3.13 32.80
N SER A 139 -2.41 -3.62 33.85
CA SER A 139 -2.89 -5.01 33.93
C SER A 139 -3.83 -5.40 32.78
N GLY A 140 -4.70 -4.49 32.33
CA GLY A 140 -5.58 -4.71 31.19
C GLY A 140 -4.82 -4.88 29.87
N GLN A 141 -3.80 -4.05 29.63
CA GLN A 141 -2.91 -4.17 28.47
C GLN A 141 -2.10 -5.46 28.52
N GLN A 142 -1.58 -5.83 29.69
CA GLN A 142 -0.87 -7.09 29.89
C GLN A 142 -1.76 -8.29 29.54
N TYR A 143 -3.00 -8.30 30.04
CA TYR A 143 -3.97 -9.35 29.71
C TYR A 143 -4.23 -9.46 28.19
N LEU A 144 -4.42 -8.32 27.51
CA LEU A 144 -4.63 -8.29 26.07
C LEU A 144 -3.40 -8.79 25.29
N CYS A 145 -2.19 -8.40 25.72
CA CYS A 145 -0.94 -8.88 25.16
C CYS A 145 -0.80 -10.39 25.35
N ASN A 146 -1.00 -10.90 26.57
CA ASN A 146 -0.93 -12.34 26.87
C ASN A 146 -1.88 -13.13 25.98
N ARG A 147 -3.15 -12.70 25.90
CA ARG A 147 -4.17 -13.33 25.06
C ARG A 147 -3.80 -13.31 23.59
N THR A 148 -3.36 -12.18 23.07
CA THR A 148 -2.98 -12.05 21.65
C THR A 148 -1.76 -12.90 21.33
N LEU A 149 -0.79 -12.96 22.25
CA LEU A 149 0.39 -13.81 22.14
C LEU A 149 0.00 -15.29 22.10
N THR A 150 -0.80 -15.77 23.05
CA THR A 150 -1.28 -17.16 23.06
C THR A 150 -1.98 -17.52 21.75
N ARG A 151 -2.88 -16.65 21.25
CA ARG A 151 -3.57 -16.88 19.98
C ARG A 151 -2.62 -16.88 18.79
N PHE A 152 -1.61 -16.02 18.76
CA PHE A 152 -0.59 -16.05 17.70
C PHE A 152 0.12 -17.40 17.66
N PHE A 153 0.58 -17.91 18.80
CA PHE A 153 1.28 -19.19 18.85
C PHE A 153 0.39 -20.36 18.40
N VAL A 154 -0.85 -20.41 18.89
CA VAL A 154 -1.79 -21.50 18.57
C VAL A 154 -2.31 -21.41 17.14
N CYS A 155 -2.86 -20.25 16.76
CA CYS A 155 -3.55 -20.11 15.47
C CYS A 155 -2.58 -20.08 14.28
N CYS A 156 -1.34 -19.61 14.48
CA CYS A 156 -0.31 -19.63 13.43
C CYS A 156 0.60 -20.86 13.50
N GLY A 157 0.38 -21.78 14.44
CA GLY A 157 1.19 -22.99 14.59
C GLY A 157 2.65 -22.71 14.93
N VAL A 158 2.93 -21.62 15.66
CA VAL A 158 4.30 -21.27 16.05
C VAL A 158 4.73 -22.17 17.21
N PRO A 159 5.89 -22.85 17.12
CA PRO A 159 6.38 -23.66 18.22
C PRO A 159 6.62 -22.82 19.48
N PHE A 160 6.17 -23.30 20.65
CA PHE A 160 6.25 -22.53 21.90
C PHE A 160 7.68 -22.18 22.34
N PHE A 161 8.71 -22.94 21.93
CA PHE A 161 10.11 -22.59 22.21
C PHE A 161 10.53 -21.26 21.56
N THR A 162 9.79 -20.79 20.55
CA THR A 162 10.06 -19.50 19.89
C THR A 162 9.94 -18.32 20.86
N VAL A 163 9.14 -18.43 21.93
CA VAL A 163 8.95 -17.35 22.92
C VAL A 163 10.24 -17.01 23.67
N GLU A 164 11.15 -17.98 23.80
CA GLU A 164 12.45 -17.85 24.47
C GLU A 164 13.58 -17.53 23.47
N SER A 165 13.28 -17.43 22.18
CA SER A 165 14.27 -17.07 21.16
C SER A 165 14.72 -15.62 21.34
N PRO A 166 16.05 -15.33 21.35
CA PRO A 166 16.55 -13.96 21.46
C PRO A 166 15.94 -13.00 20.43
N PHE A 167 15.76 -13.45 19.18
CA PHE A 167 15.14 -12.65 18.12
C PHE A 167 13.67 -12.31 18.41
N PHE A 168 12.94 -13.23 19.05
CA PHE A 168 11.55 -13.02 19.42
C PHE A 168 11.43 -12.11 20.63
N ILE A 169 12.31 -12.29 21.62
CA ILE A 169 12.41 -11.40 22.78
C ILE A 169 12.71 -9.98 22.31
N ASP A 170 13.73 -9.80 21.47
CA ASP A 170 14.09 -8.51 20.91
C ASP A 170 12.91 -7.88 20.14
N LEU A 171 12.22 -8.65 19.30
CA LEU A 171 11.04 -8.17 18.59
C LEU A 171 9.99 -7.62 19.55
N VAL A 172 9.63 -8.38 20.59
CA VAL A 172 8.57 -8.01 21.53
C VAL A 172 9.00 -6.83 22.40
N ILE A 173 10.23 -6.80 22.89
CA ILE A 173 10.76 -5.71 23.73
C ILE A 173 10.88 -4.41 22.92
N ASN A 174 11.29 -4.47 21.65
CA ASN A 174 11.34 -3.28 20.78
C ASN A 174 9.93 -2.74 20.48
N LEU A 175 8.91 -3.60 20.38
CA LEU A 175 7.52 -3.18 20.19
C LEU A 175 6.90 -2.69 21.51
N CYS A 176 7.17 -3.36 22.63
CA CYS A 176 6.58 -3.11 23.94
C CYS A 176 7.59 -3.34 25.07
N ALA A 177 8.41 -2.33 25.36
CA ALA A 177 9.51 -2.43 26.31
C ALA A 177 9.08 -2.80 27.75
N GLY A 178 7.85 -2.48 28.15
CA GLY A 178 7.31 -2.81 29.47
C GLY A 178 6.76 -4.23 29.61
N TYR A 179 6.65 -4.99 28.51
CA TYR A 179 6.01 -6.29 28.52
C TYR A 179 6.95 -7.41 28.92
N GLN A 180 6.52 -8.21 29.89
CA GLN A 180 7.24 -9.38 30.37
C GLN A 180 6.79 -10.61 29.61
N LEU A 181 7.70 -11.20 28.83
CA LEU A 181 7.44 -12.45 28.14
C LEU A 181 7.39 -13.62 29.12
N PRO A 182 6.49 -14.59 28.91
CA PRO A 182 6.49 -15.82 29.67
C PRO A 182 7.62 -16.74 29.18
N ASP A 183 8.00 -17.70 30.02
CA ASP A 183 8.75 -18.86 29.53
C ASP A 183 7.82 -19.80 28.72
N ARG A 184 8.42 -20.75 28.02
CA ARG A 184 7.72 -21.71 27.18
C ARG A 184 6.67 -22.50 27.96
N LYS A 185 6.96 -22.90 29.20
CA LYS A 185 6.06 -23.73 30.01
C LYS A 185 4.84 -22.93 30.46
N THR A 186 5.06 -21.72 30.93
CA THR A 186 4.01 -20.78 31.33
C THR A 186 3.08 -20.49 30.16
N LEU A 187 3.62 -20.30 28.95
CA LEU A 187 2.83 -20.11 27.74
C LEU A 187 2.03 -21.37 27.36
N SER A 188 2.68 -22.53 27.30
CA SER A 188 2.08 -23.78 26.80
C SER A 188 1.17 -24.48 27.80
N ASP A 189 1.45 -24.39 29.08
CA ASP A 189 0.67 -25.05 30.13
C ASP A 189 -0.37 -24.06 30.68
N THR A 190 0.06 -22.93 31.22
CA THR A 190 -0.86 -22.05 31.97
C THR A 190 -1.72 -21.20 31.04
N TRP A 191 -1.10 -20.47 30.11
CA TRP A 191 -1.85 -19.52 29.29
C TRP A 191 -2.74 -20.23 28.28
N LEU A 192 -2.29 -21.36 27.73
CA LEU A 192 -3.09 -22.18 26.84
C LEU A 192 -4.30 -22.78 27.58
N SER A 193 -4.11 -23.40 28.75
CA SER A 193 -5.23 -23.95 29.52
C SER A 193 -6.26 -22.88 29.89
N ASN A 194 -5.81 -21.69 30.29
CA ASN A 194 -6.70 -20.57 30.58
C ASN A 194 -7.49 -20.12 29.34
N GLU A 195 -6.83 -20.05 28.17
CA GLU A 195 -7.47 -19.69 26.91
C GLU A 195 -8.51 -20.74 26.48
N VAL A 196 -8.17 -22.03 26.60
CA VAL A 196 -9.09 -23.15 26.33
C VAL A 196 -10.29 -23.08 27.25
N ALA A 197 -10.08 -22.95 28.56
CA ALA A 197 -11.18 -22.87 29.52
C ALA A 197 -12.13 -21.70 29.23
N ARG A 198 -11.58 -20.52 28.91
CA ARG A 198 -12.39 -19.35 28.56
C ARG A 198 -13.22 -19.58 27.29
N ILE A 199 -12.59 -20.13 26.24
CA ILE A 199 -13.30 -20.44 24.98
C ILE A 199 -14.38 -21.49 25.24
N THR A 200 -14.11 -22.53 26.04
CA THR A 200 -15.11 -23.53 26.40
C THR A 200 -16.32 -22.88 27.09
N VAL A 201 -16.10 -22.01 28.07
CA VAL A 201 -17.17 -21.26 28.74
C VAL A 201 -17.96 -20.40 27.76
N ASP A 202 -17.27 -19.69 26.86
CA ASP A 202 -17.91 -18.86 25.83
C ASP A 202 -18.78 -19.70 24.88
N VAL A 203 -18.26 -20.83 24.41
CA VAL A 203 -18.96 -21.77 23.51
C VAL A 203 -20.18 -22.38 24.21
N GLU A 204 -20.04 -22.87 25.44
CA GLU A 204 -21.17 -23.38 26.22
C GLU A 204 -22.24 -22.30 26.45
N GLY A 205 -21.82 -21.06 26.70
CA GLY A 205 -22.73 -19.92 26.82
C GLY A 205 -23.51 -19.64 25.54
N ILE A 206 -22.88 -19.79 24.37
CA ILE A 206 -23.55 -19.67 23.07
C ILE A 206 -24.54 -20.82 22.86
N LEU A 207 -24.12 -22.07 23.11
CA LEU A 207 -24.96 -23.25 22.93
C LEU A 207 -26.21 -23.21 23.80
N LYS A 208 -26.09 -22.85 25.09
CA LYS A 208 -27.25 -22.67 26.00
C LYS A 208 -28.22 -21.61 25.50
N LYS A 209 -27.74 -20.52 24.92
CA LYS A 209 -28.62 -19.49 24.32
C LYS A 209 -29.34 -20.01 23.08
N GLN A 210 -28.72 -20.91 22.31
CA GLN A 210 -29.34 -21.53 21.14
C GLN A 210 -30.42 -22.54 21.50
N GLU A 211 -30.25 -23.32 22.57
CA GLU A 211 -31.31 -24.23 23.07
C GLU A 211 -32.59 -23.48 23.45
N ASN A 212 -32.44 -22.30 24.07
CA ASN A 212 -33.57 -21.42 24.40
C ASN A 212 -34.25 -20.76 23.18
N LEU A 213 -33.68 -20.92 21.97
CA LEU A 213 -34.23 -20.44 20.70
C LEU A 213 -34.86 -21.56 19.86
N LEU A 214 -34.78 -22.82 20.29
CA LEU A 214 -35.51 -23.92 19.65
C LEU A 214 -37.00 -23.77 19.99
N LEU A 215 -37.72 -23.04 19.13
CA LEU A 215 -39.18 -22.91 19.17
C LEU A 215 -39.82 -24.30 19.22
N GLY A 216 -40.72 -24.49 20.20
CA GLY A 216 -41.43 -25.74 20.44
C GLY A 216 -42.09 -26.30 19.17
N LYS A 217 -42.01 -27.62 19.02
CA LYS A 217 -42.85 -28.35 18.07
C LYS A 217 -44.28 -28.47 18.59
#